data_AF-A0A517XSS4-F1
#
_entry.id   AF-A0A517XSS4-F1
#
_cell.length_a   1.000
_cell.length_b   1.000
_cell.length_c   1.000
_cell.angle_alpha   90.00
_cell.angle_beta   90.00
_cell.angle_gamma   90.00
#
_symmetry.space_group_name_H-M   'P 1'
#
loop_
_entity.id
_entity.type
_entity.pdbx_description
1 polymer ?
#
loop_
_entity_poly.entity_id
_entity_poly.type
_entity_poly.pdbx_seq_one_letter_code
_entity_poly.pdbx_strand_id
1 'polypeptide(L)' 'MTYLDRLAQLSDADFIALWNAAGTTDEVTAQVVARVGRVPRWAVVAQAVALRKAGNALKARGPVTPPSSTSPAA' A
#
# COMPACT_ATOMS: atom_id res chain seq x y z
N MET A 1 17.83 10.63 5.50
CA MET A 1 16.92 10.04 4.50
C MET A 1 15.60 9.70 5.18
N THR A 2 14.51 10.39 4.86
CA THR A 2 13.18 10.03 5.36
C THR A 2 12.64 8.84 4.56
N TYR A 3 11.67 8.10 5.11
CA TYR A 3 11.04 6.99 4.38
C TYR A 3 10.32 7.44 3.10
N LEU A 4 9.84 8.68 3.06
CA LEU A 4 9.19 9.28 1.89
C LEU A 4 10.19 9.58 0.77
N ASP A 5 11.41 10.00 1.13
CA ASP A 5 12.49 10.24 0.15
C ASP A 5 12.93 8.95 -0.56
N ARG A 6 12.91 7.81 0.15
CA ARG A 6 13.14 6.49 -0.48
C ARG A 6 12.01 6.08 -1.42
N LEU A 7 10.76 6.39 -1.07
CA LEU A 7 9.62 6.13 -1.97
C LEU A 7 9.70 7.01 -3.22
N ALA A 8 10.23 8.22 -3.13
CA ALA A 8 10.44 9.09 -4.28
C ALA A 8 11.49 8.57 -5.28
N GLN A 9 12.33 7.60 -4.88
CA GLN A 9 13.21 6.88 -5.82
C GLN A 9 12.45 5.92 -6.74
N LEU A 10 11.24 5.53 -6.34
CA LEU A 10 10.36 4.68 -7.14
C LEU A 10 9.41 5.59 -7.94
N SER A 11 9.39 5.42 -9.26
CA SER A 11 8.45 6.13 -10.12
C SER A 11 7.01 5.80 -9.73
N ASP A 12 6.11 6.77 -9.86
CA ASP A 12 4.68 6.56 -9.58
C ASP A 12 4.10 5.40 -10.41
N ALA A 13 4.53 5.27 -11.68
CA ALA A 13 4.14 4.16 -12.55
C ALA A 13 4.56 2.79 -12.01
N ASP A 14 5.78 2.66 -11.49
CA ASP A 14 6.27 1.43 -10.89
C ASP A 14 5.49 1.11 -9.60
N PHE A 15 5.27 2.12 -8.76
CA PHE A 15 4.45 1.94 -7.56
C PHE A 15 3.04 1.44 -7.90
N ILE A 16 2.39 2.05 -8.91
CA ILE A 16 1.06 1.66 -9.37
C ILE A 16 1.07 0.23 -9.91
N ALA A 17 2.09 -0.17 -10.67
CA ALA A 17 2.23 -1.53 -11.17
C ALA A 17 2.33 -2.55 -10.02
N LEU A 18 3.16 -2.28 -9.02
CA LEU A 18 3.28 -3.13 -7.82
C LEU A 18 1.98 -3.17 -7.04
N TRP A 19 1.34 -2.01 -6.88
CA TRP A 19 0.06 -1.91 -6.22
C TRP A 19 -1.07 -2.62 -6.96
N ASN A 20 -1.03 -2.73 -8.28
CA ASN A 20 -2.07 -3.43 -9.03
C ASN A 20 -1.77 -4.92 -9.22
N ALA A 21 -0.50 -5.32 -9.10
CA ALA A 21 -0.04 -6.69 -9.17
C ALA A 21 -0.22 -7.46 -7.84
N ALA A 22 0.08 -6.83 -6.70
CA ALA A 22 0.07 -7.57 -5.44
C ALA A 22 -1.36 -7.91 -4.97
N GLY A 23 -1.53 -8.97 -4.19
CA GLY A 23 -2.83 -9.35 -3.60
C GLY A 23 -3.15 -8.61 -2.29
N THR A 24 -2.12 -8.25 -1.52
CA THR A 24 -2.29 -7.54 -0.22
C THR A 24 -1.36 -6.33 -0.05
N THR A 25 -1.68 -5.46 0.91
CA THR A 25 -0.81 -4.33 1.29
C THR A 25 0.54 -4.80 1.84
N ASP A 26 0.58 -5.96 2.49
CA ASP A 26 1.82 -6.53 3.02
C ASP A 26 2.76 -6.95 1.88
N GLU A 27 2.20 -7.64 0.89
CA GLU A 27 2.91 -8.05 -0.32
C GLU A 27 3.46 -6.84 -1.10
N VAL A 28 2.65 -5.80 -1.26
CA VAL A 28 3.12 -4.52 -1.82
C VAL A 28 4.27 -3.93 -1.01
N THR A 29 4.18 -3.97 0.32
CA THR A 29 5.19 -3.39 1.21
C THR A 29 6.50 -4.17 1.06
N ALA A 30 6.44 -5.50 1.02
CA ALA A 30 7.62 -6.35 0.78
C ALA A 30 8.26 -6.06 -0.59
N GLN A 31 7.47 -5.93 -1.65
CA GLN A 31 7.96 -5.60 -2.99
C GLN A 31 8.59 -4.21 -3.09
N VAL A 32 8.04 -3.22 -2.39
CA VAL A 32 8.61 -1.88 -2.30
C VAL A 32 9.90 -1.92 -1.49
N VAL A 33 9.92 -2.61 -0.34
CA VAL A 33 11.12 -2.76 0.50
C VAL A 33 12.26 -3.44 -0.24
N ALA A 34 11.96 -4.43 -1.08
CA ALA A 34 12.95 -5.10 -1.91
C ALA A 34 13.62 -4.17 -2.95
N ARG A 35 12.93 -3.10 -3.39
CA ARG A 35 13.44 -2.15 -4.39
C ARG A 35 14.14 -0.95 -3.78
N VAL A 36 13.55 -0.34 -2.74
CA VAL A 36 14.03 0.94 -2.18
C VAL A 36 14.57 0.81 -0.75
N GLY A 37 14.64 -0.40 -0.21
CA GLY A 37 15.08 -0.69 1.14
C GLY A 37 13.98 -0.45 2.18
N ARG A 38 14.36 -0.42 3.47
CA ARG A 38 13.38 -0.43 4.58
C ARG A 38 12.44 0.79 4.52
N VAL A 39 11.15 0.53 4.42
CA VAL A 39 10.04 1.50 4.44
C VAL A 39 8.90 0.95 5.31
N PRO A 40 8.29 1.75 6.20
CA PRO A 40 7.16 1.30 7.00
C PRO A 40 5.88 1.22 6.16
N ARG A 41 5.00 0.29 6.52
CA ARG A 41 3.71 0.06 5.86
C ARG A 41 2.85 1.33 5.74
N TRP A 42 2.84 2.19 6.77
CA TRP A 42 2.05 3.43 6.74
C TRP A 42 2.50 4.39 5.63
N ALA A 43 3.79 4.41 5.29
CA ALA A 43 4.32 5.28 4.24
C ALA A 43 3.89 4.78 2.85
N VAL A 44 3.88 3.46 2.66
CA VAL A 44 3.38 2.82 1.44
C VAL A 44 1.89 3.11 1.23
N VAL A 45 1.09 3.04 2.29
CA VAL A 45 -0.33 3.41 2.24
C VAL A 45 -0.50 4.91 1.96
N ALA A 46 0.30 5.78 2.59
CA ALA A 46 0.25 7.22 2.34
C ALA A 46 0.54 7.56 0.87
N GLN A 47 1.52 6.89 0.25
CA GLN A 47 1.82 7.05 -1.18
C GLN A 47 0.63 6.60 -2.05
N ALA A 48 0.02 5.45 -1.75
CA ALA A 48 -1.17 4.99 -2.47
C ALA A 48 -2.34 5.99 -2.35
N VAL A 49 -2.54 6.60 -1.17
CA VAL A 49 -3.54 7.64 -0.97
C VAL A 49 -3.21 8.90 -1.78
N ALA A 50 -1.96 9.35 -1.78
CA ALA A 50 -1.51 10.51 -2.55
C ALA A 50 -1.74 10.29 -4.06
N LEU A 51 -1.36 9.12 -4.58
CA LEU A 51 -1.57 8.75 -5.98
C LEU A 51 -3.05 8.67 -6.36
N ARG A 52 -3.90 8.14 -5.47
CA ARG A 52 -5.36 8.12 -5.69
C ARG A 52 -5.93 9.54 -5.72
N LYS A 53 -5.45 10.44 -4.85
CA LYS A 53 -5.84 11.87 -4.88
C LYS A 53 -5.39 12.57 -6.16
N ALA A 54 -4.25 12.18 -6.71
CA ALA A 54 -3.76 12.67 -8.01
C ALA A 54 -4.53 12.10 -9.22
N GLY A 55 -5.52 11.22 -9.01
CA GLY A 55 -6.36 10.65 -10.07
C GLY A 55 -5.86 9.33 -10.65
N ASN A 56 -4.83 8.71 -10.05
CA ASN A 56 -4.33 7.41 -10.52
C ASN A 56 -5.25 6.25 -10.13
N ALA A 57 -5.44 5.32 -11.06
CA ALA A 57 -6.25 4.12 -10.86
C ALA A 57 -5.48 3.06 -10.05
N LEU A 58 -5.75 3.03 -8.75
CA LEU A 58 -5.22 2.02 -7.83
C LEU A 58 -6.35 1.07 -7.41
N LYS A 59 -6.15 -0.23 -7.63
CA LYS A 59 -7.06 -1.27 -7.15
C LYS A 59 -7.35 -1.04 -5.67
N ALA A 60 -8.63 -1.00 -5.32
CA ALA A 60 -9.06 -0.97 -3.93
C ALA A 60 -8.60 -2.28 -3.28
N ARG A 61 -7.62 -2.19 -2.39
CA ARG A 61 -7.31 -3.27 -1.47
C ARG A 61 -8.34 -3.14 -0.37
N GLY A 62 -9.27 -4.10 -0.30
CA GLY A 62 -10.35 -4.07 0.67
C GLY A 62 -9.80 -3.85 2.08
N PRO A 63 -10.61 -3.29 3.00
CA PRO A 63 -10.24 -3.32 4.40
C PRO A 63 -9.88 -4.77 4.76
N VAL A 64 -8.88 -4.95 5.62
CA VAL A 64 -8.79 -6.19 6.39
C VAL A 64 -10.16 -6.34 7.03
N THR A 65 -10.97 -7.28 6.56
CA THR A 65 -12.27 -7.55 7.18
C THR A 65 -11.92 -7.94 8.62
N PRO A 66 -12.28 -7.15 9.66
CA PRO A 66 -12.17 -7.66 11.01
C PRO A 66 -13.00 -8.96 11.06
N PRO A 67 -12.52 -10.03 11.72
CA PRO A 67 -13.33 -11.23 11.84
C PRO A 67 -14.67 -10.79 12.43
N SER A 68 -15.76 -11.05 11.70
CA SER A 68 -17.11 -10.69 12.08
C SER A 68 -17.28 -10.95 13.57
N SER A 69 -17.46 -9.89 14.36
CA SER A 69 -17.89 -10.04 15.74
C SER A 69 -19.25 -10.71 15.69
N THR A 70 -19.26 -12.03 15.86
CA THR A 70 -20.45 -12.81 16.18
C THR A 70 -21.05 -12.19 17.42
N SER A 71 -22.10 -11.39 17.22
CA SER A 71 -22.98 -10.95 18.29
C SER A 71 -23.63 -12.21 18.87
N PRO A 72 -23.46 -12.54 20.16
CA PRO A 72 -24.29 -13.56 20.77
C PRO A 72 -25.71 -13.01 20.84
N ALA A 73 -26.64 -13.65 20.15
CA ALA A 73 -28.06 -13.43 20.37
C ALA A 73 -28.41 -14.03 21.74
N ALA A 74 -29.19 -13.26 22.49
CA ALA A 74 -29.66 -13.52 23.85
C ALA A 74 -30.54 -14.78 23.97
#